data_AF-A0A2N0M462-F1
#
_entry.id   AF-A0A2N0M462-F1
#
_cell.length_a   1.000
_cell.length_b   1.000
_cell.length_c   1.000
_cell.angle_alpha   90.00
_cell.angle_beta   90.00
_cell.angle_gamma   90.00
#
_symmetry.space_group_name_H-M   'P 1'
#
loop_
_entity.id
_entity.type
_entity.pdbx_description
1 polymer ?
#
loop_
_entity_poly.entity_id
_entity_poly.type
_entity_poly.pdbx_seq_one_letter_code
_entity_poly.pdbx_strand_id
1 'polypeptide(L)'
;MALFLNDQEVAQLLPMNECIDVLDQAFAHAGEGKVDNTPRNRIRMPGGFFHFMTAANSGQGVFGYKAYPSFGGPSSAKMIVMLYDYETGGLLSCMEASRLGQIRTGAASGVA
;
A
#
# COMPACT_ATOMS: atom_id res chain seq x y z
N MET A 1 19.58 2.36 4.20
CA MET A 1 19.30 0.90 4.17
C MET A 1 17.79 0.75 4.27
N ALA A 2 17.16 0.02 3.35
CA ALA A 2 15.71 -0.13 3.34
C ALA A 2 15.24 -1.03 4.50
N LEU A 3 14.13 -0.67 5.15
CA LEU A 3 13.52 -1.46 6.22
C LEU A 3 12.73 -2.63 5.63
N PHE A 4 12.81 -3.80 6.24
CA PHE A 4 11.85 -4.87 6.01
C PHE A 4 10.91 -4.95 7.21
N LEU A 5 9.60 -4.82 6.99
CA LEU A 5 8.59 -4.93 8.04
C LEU A 5 7.69 -6.14 7.77
N ASN A 6 7.62 -7.05 8.72
CA ASN A 6 6.69 -8.17 8.66
C ASN A 6 5.28 -7.76 9.09
N ASP A 7 4.30 -8.64 8.88
CA ASP A 7 2.88 -8.34 9.13
C ASP A 7 2.57 -8.02 10.60
N GLN A 8 3.34 -8.56 11.56
CA GLN A 8 3.21 -8.29 12.99
C GLN A 8 3.72 -6.88 13.32
N GLU A 9 4.90 -6.53 12.82
CA GLU A 9 5.47 -5.18 13.00
C GLU A 9 4.55 -4.11 12.39
N VAL A 10 4.06 -4.35 11.18
CA VAL A 10 3.08 -3.49 10.50
C VAL A 10 1.83 -3.29 11.35
N ALA A 11 1.28 -4.36 11.95
CA ALA A 11 0.08 -4.23 12.78
C ALA A 11 0.33 -3.45 14.08
N GLN A 12 1.53 -3.52 14.64
CA GLN A 12 1.90 -2.78 15.86
C GLN A 12 2.15 -1.30 15.59
N LEU A 13 2.59 -0.95 14.39
CA LEU A 13 2.99 0.41 14.00
C LEU A 13 1.86 1.22 13.35
N LEU A 14 0.67 0.65 13.16
CA LEU A 14 -0.45 1.28 12.46
C LEU A 14 -1.69 1.40 13.36
N PRO A 15 -1.67 2.29 14.38
CA PRO A 15 -2.86 2.56 15.19
C PRO A 15 -3.98 3.15 14.31
N MET A 16 -5.21 2.70 14.53
CA MET A 16 -6.33 2.96 13.62
C MET A 16 -6.68 4.45 13.48
N ASN A 17 -6.63 5.21 14.57
CA ASN A 17 -6.91 6.66 14.54
C ASN A 17 -5.91 7.40 13.65
N GLU A 18 -4.61 7.14 13.78
CA GLU A 18 -3.60 7.77 12.92
C GLU A 18 -3.76 7.34 11.46
N CYS A 19 -4.18 6.10 11.21
CA CYS A 19 -4.46 5.63 9.85
C CYS A 19 -5.65 6.37 9.21
N ILE A 20 -6.68 6.72 9.99
CA ILE A 20 -7.81 7.53 9.52
C ILE A 20 -7.31 8.93 9.16
N ASP A 21 -6.56 9.58 10.05
CA ASP A 21 -6.02 10.93 9.83
C ASP A 21 -5.11 10.99 8.59
N VAL A 22 -4.23 10.01 8.42
CA VAL A 22 -3.33 9.91 7.25
C VAL A 22 -4.10 9.69 5.96
N LEU A 23 -5.18 8.89 5.98
CA LEU A 23 -5.99 8.66 4.79
C LEU A 23 -6.83 9.90 4.42
N ASP A 24 -7.39 10.61 5.40
CA ASP A 24 -8.09 11.86 5.16
C ASP A 24 -7.17 12.87 4.46
N GLN A 25 -5.94 13.04 4.97
CA GLN A 25 -4.91 13.86 4.31
C GLN A 25 -4.56 13.36 2.91
N ALA A 26 -4.42 12.04 2.71
CA ALA A 26 -4.13 11.48 1.39
C ALA A 26 -5.27 11.74 0.39
N PHE A 27 -6.54 11.71 0.83
CA PHE A 27 -7.68 12.09 0.00
C PHE A 27 -7.72 13.60 -0.29
N ALA A 28 -7.38 14.45 0.68
CA ALA A 28 -7.23 15.88 0.45
C ALA A 28 -6.13 16.17 -0.59
N HIS A 29 -4.96 15.55 -0.48
CA HIS A 29 -3.89 15.64 -1.47
C HIS A 29 -4.34 15.20 -2.87
N ALA A 30 -5.17 14.15 -2.95
CA ALA A 30 -5.73 13.73 -4.23
C ALA A 30 -6.67 14.80 -4.83
N GLY A 31 -7.51 15.43 -4.00
CA GLY A 31 -8.34 16.58 -4.41
C GLY A 31 -7.52 17.79 -4.89
N GLU A 32 -6.31 17.95 -4.35
CA GLU A 32 -5.35 19.00 -4.74
C GLU A 32 -4.49 18.63 -5.96
N GLY A 33 -4.64 17.44 -6.54
CA GLY A 33 -3.84 16.98 -7.68
C GLY A 33 -2.40 16.58 -7.32
N LYS A 34 -2.11 16.30 -6.04
CA LYS A 34 -0.79 15.85 -5.56
C LYS A 34 -0.62 14.32 -5.58
N VAL A 35 -1.66 13.58 -5.98
CA VAL A 35 -1.67 12.12 -5.98
C VAL A 35 -1.88 11.60 -7.39
N ASP A 36 -0.91 10.82 -7.86
CA ASP A 36 -1.04 10.01 -9.07
C ASP A 36 -1.37 8.57 -8.67
N ASN A 37 -2.66 8.20 -8.70
CA ASN A 37 -3.11 6.85 -8.39
C ASN A 37 -3.52 6.12 -9.66
N THR A 38 -2.74 5.10 -10.03
CA THR A 38 -3.01 4.34 -11.26
C THR A 38 -4.07 3.26 -11.04
N PRO A 39 -4.94 3.00 -12.03
CA PRO A 39 -5.85 1.87 -11.95
C PRO A 39 -5.10 0.55 -11.72
N ARG A 40 -5.65 -0.29 -10.84
CA ARG A 40 -5.06 -1.61 -10.55
C ARG A 40 -4.87 -2.40 -11.84
N ASN A 41 -3.63 -2.77 -12.14
CA ASN A 41 -3.32 -3.71 -13.20
C ASN A 41 -3.53 -5.15 -12.69
N ARG A 42 -4.14 -5.99 -13.54
CA ARG A 42 -4.43 -7.40 -13.26
C ARG A 42 -3.81 -8.25 -14.36
N ILE A 43 -2.62 -8.77 -14.08
CA ILE A 43 -1.88 -9.60 -15.03
C ILE A 43 -2.42 -11.02 -14.92
N ARG A 44 -2.92 -11.58 -16.02
CA ARG A 44 -3.46 -12.93 -16.04
C ARG A 44 -2.33 -13.96 -16.05
N MET A 45 -2.41 -14.92 -15.14
CA MET A 45 -1.45 -16.02 -14.97
C MET A 45 -2.18 -17.35 -15.19
N PRO A 46 -1.48 -18.46 -15.52
CA PRO A 46 -2.13 -19.76 -15.71
C PRO A 46 -2.99 -20.22 -14.52
N GLY A 47 -2.57 -19.89 -13.29
CA GLY A 47 -3.25 -20.29 -12.05
C GLY A 47 -4.06 -19.18 -11.34
N GLY A 48 -4.23 -18.00 -11.97
CA GLY A 48 -4.91 -16.87 -11.34
C GLY A 48 -4.48 -15.51 -11.87
N PHE A 49 -4.31 -14.53 -10.98
CA PHE A 49 -3.90 -13.18 -11.34
C PHE A 49 -2.73 -12.70 -10.49
N PHE A 50 -1.90 -11.83 -11.06
CA PHE A 50 -0.98 -10.99 -10.31
C PHE A 50 -1.50 -9.56 -10.32
N HIS A 51 -1.80 -9.05 -9.13
CA HIS A 51 -2.30 -7.70 -8.93
C HIS A 51 -1.14 -6.75 -8.70
N PHE A 52 -1.14 -5.64 -9.43
CA PHE A 52 -0.13 -4.60 -9.32
C PHE A 52 -0.82 -3.25 -9.21
N MET A 53 -0.54 -2.53 -8.12
CA MET A 53 -1.15 -1.25 -7.79
C MET A 53 -0.03 -0.25 -7.51
N THR A 54 0.08 0.78 -8.34
CA THR A 54 1.09 1.84 -8.21
C THR A 54 0.43 3.16 -7.86
N ALA A 55 1.06 3.92 -6.98
CA ALA A 55 0.65 5.28 -6.67
C ALA A 55 1.83 6.15 -6.23
N ALA A 56 1.73 7.45 -6.45
CA ALA A 56 2.60 8.47 -5.89
C ALA A 56 1.77 9.53 -5.15
N ASN A 57 2.28 10.02 -4.03
CA ASN A 57 1.67 11.11 -3.26
C ASN A 57 2.77 12.13 -2.96
N SER A 58 2.90 13.15 -3.81
CA SER A 58 3.91 14.19 -3.64
C SER A 58 3.67 15.03 -2.38
N GLY A 59 2.42 15.14 -1.91
CA GLY A 59 2.09 15.80 -0.65
C GLY A 59 2.60 15.07 0.60
N GLN A 60 2.92 13.77 0.49
CA GLN A 60 3.59 13.00 1.55
C GLN A 60 5.03 12.62 1.22
N GLY A 61 5.58 13.10 0.10
CA GLY A 61 6.97 12.81 -0.28
C GLY A 61 7.25 11.32 -0.52
N VAL A 62 6.24 10.53 -0.91
CA VAL A 62 6.41 9.09 -1.14
C VAL A 62 5.75 8.60 -2.42
N PHE A 63 6.30 7.53 -2.99
CA PHE A 63 5.64 6.72 -4.01
C PHE A 63 5.90 5.24 -3.78
N GLY A 64 5.18 4.37 -4.48
CA GLY A 64 5.41 2.96 -4.35
C GLY A 64 4.40 2.09 -5.06
N TYR A 65 4.41 0.82 -4.67
CA TYR A 65 3.47 -0.14 -5.20
C TYR A 65 3.09 -1.22 -4.20
N LYS A 66 1.86 -1.72 -4.35
CA LYS A 66 1.39 -2.97 -3.75
C LYS A 66 1.31 -4.03 -4.82
N ALA A 67 1.92 -5.19 -4.58
CA ALA A 67 1.90 -6.32 -5.49
C ALA A 67 1.50 -7.60 -4.75
N TYR A 68 0.64 -8.42 -5.36
CA TYR A 68 0.28 -9.71 -4.79
C TYR A 68 -0.30 -10.70 -5.81
N PRO A 69 0.03 -12.00 -5.70
CA PRO A 69 -0.66 -13.06 -6.43
C PRO A 69 -2.03 -13.37 -5.82
N SER A 70 -2.99 -13.74 -6.67
CA SER A 70 -4.24 -14.40 -6.30
C SER A 70 -4.35 -15.67 -7.12
N PHE A 71 -3.91 -16.78 -6.54
CA PHE A 71 -3.88 -18.10 -7.17
C PHE A 71 -4.87 -19.03 -6.45
N GLY A 72 -5.50 -19.94 -7.20
CA GLY A 72 -6.33 -20.98 -6.58
C GLY A 72 -5.49 -21.97 -5.79
N GLY A 73 -5.88 -22.29 -4.55
CA GLY A 73 -5.23 -23.29 -3.70
C GLY A 73 -4.87 -22.76 -2.31
N PRO A 74 -4.35 -23.63 -1.41
CA PRO A 74 -4.05 -23.28 -0.02
C PRO A 74 -2.85 -22.34 0.19
N SER A 75 -2.25 -21.82 -0.89
CA SER A 75 -1.09 -20.92 -0.79
C SER A 75 -1.52 -19.52 -0.34
N SER A 76 -1.03 -19.10 0.82
CA SER A 76 -1.17 -17.72 1.32
C SER A 76 -0.17 -16.81 0.60
N ALA A 77 -0.52 -16.44 -0.64
CA ALA A 77 0.20 -15.43 -1.40
C ALA A 77 0.49 -14.20 -0.52
N LYS A 78 1.78 -13.93 -0.27
CA LYS A 78 2.21 -12.76 0.49
C LYS A 78 1.96 -11.51 -0.35
N MET A 79 1.24 -10.56 0.23
CA MET A 79 1.09 -9.24 -0.34
C MET A 79 2.26 -8.39 0.12
N ILE A 80 2.91 -7.68 -0.79
CA ILE A 80 4.05 -6.81 -0.47
C ILE A 80 3.73 -5.38 -0.89
N VAL A 81 4.12 -4.42 -0.05
CA VAL A 81 4.21 -3.01 -0.40
C VAL A 81 5.68 -2.60 -0.44
N MET A 82 6.06 -1.92 -1.51
CA MET A 82 7.37 -1.28 -1.64
C MET A 82 7.17 0.23 -1.59
N LEU A 83 7.86 0.90 -0.67
CA LEU A 83 7.76 2.34 -0.43
C LEU A 83 9.08 3.02 -0.76
N TYR A 84 9.00 4.12 -1.48
CA TYR A 84 10.13 4.89 -1.97
C TYR A 84 9.98 6.36 -1.57
N ASP A 85 11.11 6.99 -1.36
CA ASP A 85 11.23 8.43 -1.18
C ASP A 85 11.04 9.15 -2.51
N TYR A 86 10.15 10.14 -2.56
CA TYR A 86 9.75 10.82 -3.79
C TYR A 86 10.85 11.69 -4.41
N GLU A 87 11.72 12.27 -3.59
CA GLU A 87 12.75 13.19 -4.07
C GLU A 87 13.99 12.43 -4.58
N THR A 88 14.41 11.41 -3.84
CA THR A 88 15.66 10.69 -4.08
C THR A 88 15.47 9.39 -4.87
N GLY A 89 14.25 8.85 -4.91
CA GLY A 89 13.98 7.50 -5.41
C GLY A 89 14.52 6.38 -4.53
N GLY A 90 15.01 6.71 -3.32
CA GLY A 90 15.56 5.75 -2.39
C GLY A 90 14.48 4.79 -1.88
N LEU A 91 14.78 3.49 -1.86
CA LEU A 91 13.89 2.49 -1.25
C LEU A 91 13.87 2.70 0.27
N LEU A 92 12.70 3.06 0.80
CA LEU A 92 12.48 3.28 2.23
C LEU A 92 12.15 1.96 2.92
N SER A 93 11.21 1.19 2.39
CA SER A 93 10.81 -0.07 2.99
C SER A 93 10.19 -1.08 2.02
N CYS A 94 10.30 -2.35 2.41
CA CYS A 94 9.53 -3.49 1.92
C CYS A 94 8.68 -4.02 3.07
N MET A 95 7.36 -4.10 2.88
CA MET A 95 6.43 -4.43 3.96
C MET A 95 5.51 -5.57 3.54
N GLU A 96 5.31 -6.55 4.42
CA GLU A 96 4.17 -7.45 4.30
C GLU A 96 2.87 -6.65 4.49
N ALA A 97 1.89 -6.92 3.62
CA ALA A 97 0.74 -6.04 3.44
C ALA A 97 -0.62 -6.74 3.58
N SER A 98 -0.66 -7.86 4.29
CA SER A 98 -1.93 -8.54 4.59
C SER A 98 -2.66 -7.77 5.69
N ARG A 99 -2.02 -7.52 6.84
CA ARG A 99 -2.56 -6.64 7.89
C ARG A 99 -2.72 -5.19 7.43
N LEU A 100 -1.72 -4.63 6.74
CA LEU A 100 -1.81 -3.28 6.14
C LEU A 100 -3.07 -3.13 5.29
N GLY A 101 -3.35 -4.13 4.43
CA GLY A 101 -4.51 -4.15 3.56
C GLY A 101 -5.85 -4.11 4.31
N GLN A 102 -5.94 -4.81 5.45
CA GLN A 102 -7.12 -4.82 6.31
C GLN A 102 -7.29 -3.46 7.01
N ILE A 103 -6.22 -2.98 7.67
CA ILE A 103 -6.23 -1.73 8.46
C ILE A 103 -6.61 -0.54 7.58
N ARG A 104 -5.93 -0.34 6.45
CA ARG A 104 -6.20 0.80 5.56
C ARG A 104 -7.59 0.75 4.93
N THR A 105 -8.18 -0.43 4.77
CA THR A 105 -9.56 -0.56 4.26
C THR A 105 -10.57 -0.15 5.34
N GLY A 106 -10.33 -0.56 6.59
CA GLY A 106 -11.10 -0.11 7.74
C GLY A 106 -10.99 1.41 7.94
N ALA A 107 -9.77 1.94 7.93
CA ALA A 107 -9.51 3.37 8.07
C ALA A 107 -10.17 4.19 6.94
N ALA A 108 -10.09 3.75 5.68
CA ALA A 108 -10.77 4.42 4.57
C ALA A 108 -12.31 4.46 4.76
N SER A 109 -12.88 3.43 5.39
CA SER A 109 -14.31 3.43 5.73
C SER A 109 -14.63 4.33 6.92
N GLY A 110 -13.67 4.60 7.80
CA GLY A 110 -13.82 5.52 8.93
C GLY A 110 -13.68 7.00 8.55
N VAL A 111 -13.09 7.31 7.39
CA VAL A 111 -13.05 8.67 6.82
C VAL A 111 -14.40 9.06 6.20
N ALA A 112 -15.14 8.08 5.66
CA ALA A 112 -16.41 8.30 4.92
C ALA A 112 -17.61 8.53 5.85
#